data_AF-A0A414AGA1-F1
#
_entry.id   AF-A0A414AGA1-F1
#
_cell.length_a   1.000
_cell.length_b   1.000
_cell.length_c   1.000
_cell.angle_alpha   90.00
_cell.angle_beta   90.00
_cell.angle_gamma   90.00
#
_symmetry.space_group_name_H-M   'P 1'
#
loop_
_entity.id
_entity.type
_entity.pdbx_description
1 polymer ?
#
loop_
_entity_poly.entity_id
_entity_poly.type
_entity_poly.pdbx_seq_one_letter_code
_entity_poly.pdbx_strand_id
1 'polypeptide(L)'
;MASRLTDKQKKKIIADYVESGSYRATAKKFGVSDNTVKNICAKSADIAQKCAQKKEQNTADMLAYMDSRKEQAQGIIDKYLEKLADPHKLENATISQIATAMGIVVDKFMDNTKKGENAQGVTILNDIPKPEKGNDDA
;
A
#
# COMPACT_ATOMS: atom_id res chain seq x y z
N MET A 1 7.14 39.04 15.93
CA MET A 1 8.40 38.59 15.28
C MET A 1 8.20 37.16 14.79
N ALA A 2 8.12 36.92 13.49
CA ALA A 2 8.06 35.54 12.97
C ALA A 2 9.41 34.87 13.28
N SER A 3 9.39 33.77 14.03
CA SER A 3 10.61 33.01 14.31
C SER A 3 11.14 32.44 13.00
N ARG A 4 12.35 32.84 12.60
CA ARG A 4 12.99 32.30 11.41
C ARG A 4 13.31 30.82 11.65
N LEU A 5 12.87 29.97 10.73
CA LEU A 5 13.20 28.54 10.75
C LEU A 5 14.71 28.36 10.64
N THR A 6 15.28 27.64 11.59
CA THR A 6 16.69 27.20 11.55
C THR A 6 16.89 26.18 10.43
N ASP A 7 18.12 26.05 9.93
CA ASP A 7 18.41 25.07 8.88
C ASP A 7 18.19 23.62 9.36
N LYS A 8 18.36 23.36 10.66
CA LYS A 8 17.99 22.09 11.28
C LYS A 8 16.49 21.80 11.17
N GLN A 9 15.63 22.81 11.39
CA GLN A 9 14.18 22.66 11.22
C GLN A 9 13.79 22.46 9.76
N LYS A 10 14.41 23.20 8.83
CA LYS A 10 14.16 23.01 7.39
C LYS A 10 14.51 21.59 6.93
N LYS A 11 15.64 21.05 7.38
CA LYS A 11 16.03 19.65 7.08
C LYS A 11 15.02 18.62 7.64
N LYS A 12 14.47 18.86 8.83
CA LYS A 12 13.43 18.00 9.41
C LYS A 12 12.11 18.07 8.64
N ILE A 13 11.70 19.27 8.22
CA ILE A 13 10.51 19.50 7.38
C ILE A 13 10.64 18.72 6.06
N ILE A 14 11.81 18.79 5.44
CA ILE A 14 12.11 18.06 4.20
C ILE A 14 12.02 16.55 4.40
N ALA A 15 12.64 16.02 5.45
CA ALA A 15 12.62 14.58 5.73
C ALA A 15 11.18 14.07 5.95
N ASP A 16 10.38 14.81 6.71
CA ASP A 16 8.97 14.47 6.96
C ASP A 16 8.10 14.58 5.69
N TYR A 17 8.39 15.55 4.82
CA TYR A 17 7.71 15.64 3.53
C TYR A 17 8.08 14.47 2.61
N VAL A 18 9.34 14.03 2.58
CA VAL A 18 9.76 12.85 1.80
C VAL A 18 9.08 11.57 2.30
N GLU A 19 8.85 11.47 3.61
CA GLU A 19 8.16 10.33 4.22
C GLU A 19 6.65 10.35 3.97
N SER A 20 6.00 11.51 4.15
CA SER A 20 4.54 11.65 4.06
C SER A 20 4.01 11.95 2.66
N GLY A 21 4.83 12.53 1.78
CA GLY A 21 4.43 13.02 0.46
C GLY A 21 3.46 14.21 0.46
N SER A 22 3.09 14.75 1.64
CA SER A 22 2.00 15.72 1.77
C SER A 22 2.44 17.02 2.44
N TYR A 23 2.41 18.12 1.68
CA TYR A 23 2.74 19.45 2.19
C TYR A 23 1.84 19.87 3.36
N ARG A 24 0.55 19.53 3.33
CA ARG A 24 -0.44 19.89 4.36
C ARG A 24 -0.19 19.13 5.66
N ALA A 25 0.12 17.84 5.58
CA ALA A 25 0.41 17.02 6.75
C ALA A 25 1.69 17.48 7.45
N THR A 26 2.77 17.68 6.68
CA THR A 26 4.03 18.23 7.19
C THR A 26 3.83 19.64 7.77
N ALA A 27 3.09 20.52 7.09
CA ALA A 27 2.80 21.87 7.58
C ALA A 27 2.12 21.84 8.97
N LYS A 28 1.09 20.99 9.14
CA LYS A 28 0.39 20.82 10.41
C LYS A 28 1.31 20.29 11.52
N LYS A 29 2.19 19.33 11.20
CA LYS A 29 3.13 18.73 12.17
C LYS A 29 4.18 19.73 12.67
N PHE A 30 4.66 20.61 11.80
CA PHE A 30 5.69 21.60 12.13
C PHE A 30 5.15 23.00 12.49
N GLY A 31 3.84 23.19 12.47
CA GLY A 31 3.20 24.48 12.79
C GLY A 31 3.54 25.59 11.79
N VAL A 32 3.75 25.24 10.53
CA VAL A 32 4.08 26.18 9.44
C VAL A 32 3.00 26.16 8.37
N SER A 33 2.97 27.14 7.47
CA SER A 33 2.07 27.08 6.30
C SER A 33 2.55 26.04 5.28
N ASP A 34 1.60 25.47 4.55
CA ASP A 34 1.85 24.60 3.39
C ASP A 34 2.77 25.26 2.34
N ASN A 35 2.55 26.55 2.07
CA ASN A 35 3.41 27.37 1.20
C ASN A 35 4.87 27.44 1.70
N THR A 36 5.07 27.46 3.03
CA THR A 36 6.42 27.43 3.62
C THR A 36 7.11 26.09 3.36
N VAL A 37 6.39 24.98 3.53
CA VAL A 37 6.91 23.64 3.23
C VAL A 37 7.25 23.52 1.73
N LYS A 38 6.36 24.00 0.85
CA LYS A 38 6.57 24.01 -0.61
C LYS A 38 7.83 24.79 -0.99
N ASN A 39 8.03 25.98 -0.44
CA ASN A 39 9.21 26.80 -0.71
C ASN A 39 10.52 26.18 -0.18
N ILE A 40 10.48 25.49 0.97
CA ILE A 40 11.64 24.79 1.52
C ILE A 40 12.03 23.60 0.64
N CYS A 41 11.03 22.83 0.17
CA CYS A 41 11.25 21.68 -0.69
C CYS A 41 11.71 22.10 -2.09
N ALA A 42 11.12 23.15 -2.68
CA ALA A 42 11.48 23.65 -4.00
C ALA A 42 12.93 24.15 -4.08
N LYS A 43 13.47 24.68 -2.97
CA LYS A 43 14.88 25.09 -2.87
C LYS A 43 15.86 23.92 -2.74
N SER A 44 15.36 22.69 -2.64
CA SER A 44 16.15 21.49 -2.42
C SER A 44 15.98 20.55 -3.62
N ALA A 45 16.87 20.68 -4.62
CA ALA A 45 16.80 19.94 -5.89
C ALA A 45 16.75 18.40 -5.71
N ASP A 46 17.38 17.88 -4.66
CA ASP A 46 17.45 16.43 -4.36
C ASP A 46 16.11 15.81 -3.90
N ILE A 47 15.09 16.62 -3.59
CA ILE A 47 13.87 16.13 -2.92
C ILE A 47 12.90 15.49 -3.89
N ALA A 48 12.82 15.97 -5.13
CA ALA A 48 11.97 15.35 -6.15
C ALA A 48 12.41 13.90 -6.44
N GLN A 49 13.72 13.67 -6.56
CA GLN A 49 14.28 12.33 -6.78
C GLN A 49 14.05 11.40 -5.57
N LYS A 50 14.28 11.89 -4.35
CA LYS A 50 14.07 11.10 -3.12
C LYS A 50 12.59 10.75 -2.90
N CYS A 51 11.67 11.68 -3.21
CA CYS A 51 10.24 11.40 -3.17
C CYS A 51 9.82 10.33 -4.21
N ALA A 52 10.38 10.37 -5.43
CA ALA A 52 10.10 9.36 -6.45
C ALA A 52 10.58 7.97 -6.01
N GLN A 53 11.85 7.87 -5.58
CA GLN A 53 12.43 6.62 -5.07
C GLN A 53 11.66 6.06 -3.86
N LYS A 54 11.22 6.93 -2.94
CA LYS A 54 10.44 6.48 -1.77
C LYS A 54 9.04 6.00 -2.14
N LYS A 55 8.41 6.59 -3.15
CA LYS A 55 7.13 6.09 -3.69
C LYS A 55 7.29 4.70 -4.28
N GLU A 56 8.32 4.48 -5.11
CA GLU A 56 8.64 3.17 -5.68
C GLU A 56 8.90 2.12 -4.59
N GLN A 57 9.71 2.45 -3.58
CA GLN A 57 9.97 1.55 -2.45
C GLN A 57 8.70 1.23 -1.66
N ASN A 58 7.88 2.23 -1.33
CA ASN A 58 6.64 2.01 -0.58
C ASN A 58 5.64 1.14 -1.38
N THR A 59 5.59 1.30 -2.71
CA THR A 59 4.79 0.44 -3.57
C THR A 59 5.32 -1.00 -3.57
N ALA A 60 6.63 -1.20 -3.70
CA ALA A 60 7.26 -2.52 -3.63
C ALA A 60 7.04 -3.20 -2.27
N ASP A 61 7.21 -2.46 -1.17
CA ASP A 61 7.02 -2.96 0.20
C ASP A 61 5.55 -3.36 0.44
N MET A 62 4.59 -2.59 -0.08
CA MET A 62 3.17 -2.93 0.01
C MET A 62 2.83 -4.17 -0.80
N LEU A 63 3.36 -4.31 -2.02
CA LEU A 63 3.16 -5.51 -2.84
C LEU A 63 3.76 -6.75 -2.14
N ALA A 64 4.98 -6.64 -1.61
CA ALA A 64 5.60 -7.72 -0.84
C ALA A 64 4.80 -8.06 0.45
N TYR A 65 4.24 -7.06 1.13
CA TYR A 65 3.36 -7.28 2.28
C TYR A 65 2.04 -7.97 1.87
N MET A 66 1.44 -7.60 0.74
CA MET A 66 0.25 -8.27 0.22
C MET A 66 0.54 -9.71 -0.20
N ASP A 67 1.65 -9.95 -0.88
CA ASP A 67 2.04 -11.29 -1.35
C ASP A 67 2.44 -12.20 -0.18
N SER A 68 3.19 -11.72 0.80
CA SER A 68 3.49 -12.50 2.02
C SER A 68 2.24 -12.88 2.81
N ARG A 69 1.18 -12.04 2.81
CA ARG A 69 -0.11 -12.42 3.41
C ARG A 69 -0.87 -13.45 2.58
N LYS A 70 -0.75 -13.42 1.24
CA LYS A 70 -1.30 -14.48 0.38
C LYS A 70 -0.58 -15.80 0.64
N GLU A 71 0.75 -15.79 0.72
CA GLU A 71 1.53 -16.99 1.05
C GLU A 71 1.20 -17.53 2.43
N GLN A 72 1.05 -16.66 3.44
CA GLN A 72 0.61 -17.08 4.78
C GLN A 72 -0.79 -17.71 4.76
N ALA A 73 -1.73 -17.12 4.02
CA ALA A 73 -3.08 -17.66 3.86
C ALA A 73 -3.06 -19.02 3.14
N GLN A 74 -2.27 -19.14 2.06
CA GLN A 74 -2.06 -20.40 1.35
C GLN A 74 -1.47 -21.46 2.28
N GLY A 75 -0.40 -21.15 3.02
CA GLY A 75 0.22 -22.09 3.95
C GLY A 75 -0.69 -22.52 5.11
N ILE A 76 -1.64 -21.67 5.51
CA ILE A 76 -2.69 -22.05 6.46
C ILE A 76 -3.67 -23.02 5.80
N ILE A 77 -4.15 -22.72 4.59
CA ILE A 77 -5.05 -23.57 3.82
C ILE A 77 -4.41 -24.95 3.59
N ASP A 78 -3.15 -25.01 3.20
CA ASP A 78 -2.40 -26.25 2.97
C ASP A 78 -2.38 -27.12 4.23
N LYS A 79 -2.10 -26.53 5.40
CA LYS A 79 -2.13 -27.25 6.69
C LYS A 79 -3.52 -27.78 7.03
N TYR A 80 -4.58 -27.01 6.74
CA TYR A 80 -5.94 -27.49 6.94
C TYR A 80 -6.29 -28.62 5.98
N LEU A 81 -5.91 -28.52 4.71
CA LEU A 81 -6.11 -29.56 3.70
C LEU A 81 -5.36 -30.84 4.05
N GLU A 82 -4.10 -30.73 4.50
CA GLU A 82 -3.31 -31.87 4.98
C GLU A 82 -3.99 -32.57 6.17
N LYS A 83 -4.52 -31.79 7.12
CA LYS A 83 -5.26 -32.34 8.27
C LYS A 83 -6.62 -32.95 7.91
N LEU A 84 -7.23 -32.53 6.80
CA LEU A 84 -8.46 -33.09 6.27
C LEU A 84 -8.21 -34.36 5.44
N ALA A 85 -7.05 -34.43 4.77
CA ALA A 85 -6.62 -35.59 3.98
C ALA A 85 -5.91 -36.68 4.80
N ASP A 86 -5.82 -36.51 6.13
CA ASP A 86 -5.21 -37.47 7.05
C ASP A 86 -5.87 -38.87 6.92
N PRO A 87 -5.12 -39.90 6.48
CA PRO A 87 -5.67 -41.23 6.21
C PRO A 87 -6.39 -41.83 7.41
N HIS A 88 -5.87 -41.64 8.62
CA HIS A 88 -6.50 -42.16 9.83
C HIS A 88 -7.83 -41.48 10.13
N LYS A 89 -7.98 -40.20 9.77
CA LYS A 89 -9.27 -39.51 9.92
C LYS A 89 -10.27 -39.89 8.84
N LEU A 90 -9.78 -40.15 7.63
CA LEU A 90 -10.62 -40.61 6.52
C LEU A 90 -11.13 -42.03 6.75
N GLU A 91 -10.30 -42.94 7.28
CA GLU A 91 -10.68 -44.30 7.66
C GLU A 91 -11.75 -44.33 8.76
N ASN A 92 -11.68 -43.38 9.70
CA ASN A 92 -12.64 -43.27 10.80
C ASN A 92 -13.87 -42.42 10.44
N ALA A 93 -13.90 -41.78 9.28
CA ALA A 93 -15.02 -40.97 8.83
C ALA A 93 -16.06 -41.81 8.08
N THR A 94 -17.33 -41.49 8.29
CA THR A 94 -18.41 -42.09 7.50
C THR A 94 -18.42 -41.53 6.07
N ILE A 95 -18.92 -42.31 5.12
CA ILE A 95 -19.06 -41.89 3.71
C ILE A 95 -19.85 -40.57 3.60
N SER A 96 -20.87 -40.37 4.44
CA SER A 96 -21.67 -39.14 4.47
C SER A 96 -20.86 -37.91 4.91
N GLN A 97 -19.99 -38.06 5.90
CA GLN A 97 -19.10 -36.98 6.37
C GLN A 97 -18.08 -36.61 5.30
N ILE A 98 -17.52 -37.61 4.60
CA ILE A 98 -16.59 -37.39 3.49
C ILE A 98 -17.29 -36.64 2.35
N ALA A 99 -18.48 -37.07 1.94
CA ALA A 99 -19.26 -36.42 0.88
C ALA A 99 -19.63 -34.97 1.23
N THR A 100 -20.01 -34.70 2.49
CA THR A 100 -20.34 -33.36 2.98
C THR A 100 -19.11 -32.44 2.97
N ALA A 101 -17.97 -32.93 3.48
CA ALA A 101 -16.73 -32.17 3.48
C ALA A 101 -16.27 -31.84 2.05
N MET A 102 -16.38 -32.80 1.12
CA MET A 102 -16.08 -32.60 -0.29
C MET A 102 -16.98 -31.52 -0.91
N GLY A 103 -18.29 -31.54 -0.62
CA GLY A 103 -19.23 -30.51 -1.10
C GLY A 103 -18.85 -29.10 -0.65
N ILE A 104 -18.47 -28.93 0.62
CA ILE A 104 -18.04 -27.63 1.18
C ILE A 104 -16.75 -27.13 0.51
N VAL A 105 -15.79 -28.03 0.26
CA VAL A 105 -14.55 -27.67 -0.44
C VAL A 105 -14.89 -27.19 -1.85
N VAL A 106 -15.63 -27.98 -2.65
CA VAL A 106 -15.98 -27.61 -4.02
C VAL A 106 -16.74 -26.28 -4.08
N ASP A 107 -17.71 -26.07 -3.21
CA ASP A 107 -18.50 -24.82 -3.13
C ASP A 107 -17.60 -23.58 -2.95
N LYS A 108 -16.70 -23.62 -1.96
CA LYS A 108 -15.79 -22.50 -1.66
C LYS A 108 -14.77 -22.21 -2.76
N PHE A 109 -14.33 -23.23 -3.51
CA PHE A 109 -13.40 -23.04 -4.61
C PHE A 109 -14.10 -22.49 -5.87
N MET A 110 -15.34 -22.92 -6.15
CA MET A 110 -16.10 -22.49 -7.33
C MET A 110 -16.67 -21.06 -7.21
N ASP A 111 -16.92 -20.57 -5.99
CA ASP A 111 -17.36 -19.18 -5.77
C ASP A 111 -16.28 -18.13 -6.07
N ASN A 112 -14.99 -18.49 -5.92
CA ASN A 112 -13.88 -17.58 -6.23
C ASN A 112 -13.67 -17.38 -7.74
N THR A 113 -14.02 -18.37 -8.57
CA THR A 113 -13.95 -18.25 -10.04
C THR A 113 -14.97 -17.26 -10.61
N LYS A 114 -16.10 -17.03 -9.94
CA LYS A 114 -17.13 -16.07 -10.40
C LYS A 114 -16.83 -14.61 -10.03
N LYS A 115 -15.94 -14.38 -9.05
CA LYS A 115 -15.58 -13.04 -8.55
C LYS A 115 -14.41 -12.38 -9.29
N GLY A 116 -13.64 -13.16 -10.06
CA GLY A 116 -12.44 -12.72 -10.77
C GLY A 116 -12.68 -11.78 -11.96
N GLU A 117 -13.91 -11.61 -12.42
CA GLU A 117 -14.22 -10.77 -13.60
C GLU A 117 -14.43 -9.27 -13.26
N ASN A 118 -14.48 -8.87 -11.98
CA ASN A 118 -14.87 -7.50 -11.58
C ASN A 118 -13.88 -6.76 -10.65
N ALA A 119 -12.64 -7.21 -10.52
CA ALA A 119 -11.64 -6.48 -9.73
C ALA A 119 -10.97 -5.37 -10.57
N GLN A 120 -11.68 -4.26 -10.79
CA GLN A 120 -11.10 -3.03 -11.30
C GLN A 120 -9.97 -2.58 -10.35
N GLY A 121 -8.76 -2.49 -10.91
CA GLY A 121 -7.55 -2.10 -10.20
C GLY A 121 -7.69 -0.76 -9.51
N VAL A 122 -7.01 -0.62 -8.37
CA VAL A 122 -6.91 0.63 -7.61
C VAL A 122 -6.37 1.73 -8.52
N THR A 123 -7.24 2.68 -8.90
CA THR A 123 -6.84 3.90 -9.60
C THR A 123 -6.11 4.79 -8.60
N ILE A 124 -4.77 4.80 -8.65
CA ILE A 124 -3.99 5.80 -7.93
C ILE A 124 -4.35 7.16 -8.56
N LEU A 125 -5.15 7.95 -7.84
CA LEU A 125 -5.43 9.33 -8.19
C LEU A 125 -4.10 10.10 -8.21
N ASN A 126 -3.61 10.38 -9.42
CA ASN A 126 -2.47 11.25 -9.67
C ASN A 126 -2.85 12.70 -9.33
N ASP A 127 -2.90 13.03 -8.04
CA ASP A 127 -2.90 14.41 -7.54
C ASP A 127 -1.48 15.00 -7.57
N ILE A 128 -0.78 14.85 -8.69
CA ILE A 128 0.40 15.66 -8.98
C ILE A 128 -0.12 16.92 -9.68
N PRO A 129 0.04 18.13 -9.09
CA PRO A 129 -0.33 19.36 -9.77
C PRO A 129 0.46 19.45 -11.09
N LYS A 130 -0.24 19.48 -12.22
CA LYS A 130 0.38 19.82 -13.51
C LYS A 130 0.90 21.26 -13.40
N PRO A 131 2.15 21.56 -13.80
CA PRO A 131 2.59 22.93 -13.90
C PRO A 131 1.80 23.60 -15.03
N GLU A 132 0.90 24.53 -14.70
CA GLU A 132 0.37 25.43 -15.72
C GLU A 132 1.44 26.45 -16.10
N LYS A 133 1.56 26.56 -17.43
CA LYS A 133 2.60 27.18 -18.24
C LYS A 133 2.83 28.64 -17.87
N GLY A 134 4.10 29.04 -17.85
CA GLY A 134 4.47 30.44 -18.03
C GLY A 134 3.90 30.93 -19.36
N ASN A 135 3.24 32.07 -19.32
CA ASN A 135 2.88 32.83 -20.50
C ASN A 135 4.00 33.84 -20.70
N ASP A 136 5.03 33.43 -21.44
CA ASP A 136 5.94 34.35 -22.10
C ASP A 136 5.21 34.92 -23.34
N ASP A 137 5.45 36.22 -23.55
CA ASP A 137 5.37 36.97 -24.80
C ASP A 137 3.98 37.37 -25.36
N ALA A 138 3.55 38.59 -24.98
CA ALA A 138 3.14 39.65 -25.91
C ALA A 138 3.24 41.03 -25.23
#